data_AF-A0A2L0A6R2-F1
#
_entry.id   AF-A0A2L0A6R2-F1
#
_cell.length_a   1.000
_cell.length_b   1.000
_cell.length_c   1.000
_cell.angle_alpha   90.00
_cell.angle_beta   90.00
_cell.angle_gamma   90.00
#
_symmetry.space_group_name_H-M   'P 1'
#
loop_
_entity.id
_entity.type
_entity.pdbx_description
1 polymer ?
#
loop_
_entity_poly.entity_id
_entity_poly.type
_entity_poly.pdbx_seq_one_letter_code
_entity_poly.pdbx_strand_id
1 'polypeptide(L)' 'MGSFSLMHWVIVLLVVMLLFGSGRISGLMGDVAKGIKSFKKGMEDDSDDITPARPAAKIEGQRAPEPSVPKTEEQKQV' A
#
# COMPACT_ATOMS: atom_id res chain seq x y z
N MET A 1 22.65 -28.36 -23.79
CA MET A 1 22.11 -28.53 -22.42
C MET A 1 21.38 -27.24 -22.03
N GLY A 2 20.15 -27.02 -22.51
CA GLY A 2 19.47 -25.71 -22.42
C GLY A 2 17.95 -25.81 -22.35
N SER A 3 17.45 -26.96 -21.90
CA SER A 3 16.10 -27.43 -22.24
C SER A 3 15.00 -26.99 -21.28
N PHE A 4 15.26 -26.10 -20.32
CA PHE A 4 14.24 -25.65 -19.35
C PHE A 4 14.28 -24.13 -19.09
N SER A 5 14.84 -23.35 -20.01
CA SER A 5 15.44 -22.05 -19.66
C SER A 5 14.47 -20.89 -19.40
N LEU A 6 13.20 -20.97 -19.78
CA LEU A 6 12.23 -19.90 -19.50
C LEU A 6 10.78 -20.40 -19.49
N MET A 7 10.43 -21.25 -20.45
CA MET A 7 9.08 -21.83 -20.52
C MET A 7 8.73 -22.70 -19.31
N HIS A 8 9.71 -23.41 -18.73
CA HIS A 8 9.48 -24.20 -17.52
C HIS A 8 9.10 -23.30 -16.33
N TRP A 9 9.78 -22.16 -16.15
CA TRP A 9 9.47 -21.21 -15.08
C TRP A 9 8.07 -20.60 -15.23
N VAL A 10 7.63 -20.32 -16.46
CA VAL A 10 6.25 -19.86 -16.74
C VAL A 10 5.22 -20.94 -16.33
N ILE A 11 5.46 -22.20 -16.69
CA ILE A 11 4.58 -23.32 -16.34
C ILE A 11 4.55 -23.55 -14.82
N VAL A 12 5.70 -23.47 -14.15
CA VAL A 12 5.78 -23.60 -12.69
C VAL A 12 5.01 -22.49 -12.00
N LEU A 13 5.14 -21.23 -12.44
CA LEU A 13 4.35 -20.13 -11.85
C LEU A 13 2.84 -20.32 -12.05
N LEU A 14 2.43 -20.81 -13.22
CA LEU A 14 1.02 -21.12 -13.48
C LEU A 14 0.50 -22.18 -12.48
N VAL A 15 1.24 -23.26 -12.30
CA VAL A 15 0.88 -24.36 -11.39
C VAL A 15 0.86 -23.90 -9.93
N VAL A 16 1.84 -23.10 -9.51
CA VAL A 16 1.87 -22.52 -8.15
C VAL A 16 0.67 -21.60 -7.93
N MET A 17 0.32 -20.76 -8.91
CA MET A 17 -0.85 -19.88 -8.82
C MET A 17 -2.16 -20.69 -8.73
N LEU A 18 -2.26 -21.81 -9.44
CA LEU A 18 -3.42 -22.72 -9.38
C LEU A 18 -3.53 -23.47 -8.04
N LEU A 19 -2.41 -23.94 -7.48
CA LEU A 19 -2.39 -24.67 -6.20
C LEU A 19 -2.62 -23.78 -4.99
N PHE A 20 -1.99 -22.61 -4.96
CA PHE A 20 -2.08 -21.68 -3.83
C PHE A 20 -3.26 -20.71 -3.97
N GLY A 21 -3.75 -20.49 -5.20
CA GLY A 21 -4.78 -19.51 -5.51
C GLY A 21 -4.30 -18.06 -5.35
N SER A 22 -5.01 -17.12 -5.96
CA SER A 22 -4.69 -15.68 -5.87
C SER A 22 -4.80 -15.11 -4.46
N GLY A 23 -5.67 -15.69 -3.62
CA GLY A 23 -5.94 -15.21 -2.27
C GLY A 23 -4.78 -15.37 -1.29
N ARG A 24 -4.04 -16.49 -1.36
CA ARG A 24 -2.90 -16.74 -0.44
C ARG A 24 -1.65 -15.99 -0.87
N ILE A 25 -1.41 -15.89 -2.18
CA ILE A 25 -0.24 -15.19 -2.74
C ILE A 25 -0.35 -13.68 -2.52
N SER A 26 -1.53 -13.07 -2.66
CA SER A 26 -1.72 -11.63 -2.47
C SER A 26 -1.39 -11.16 -1.04
N GLY A 27 -1.86 -11.89 -0.01
CA GLY A 27 -1.56 -11.57 1.39
C GLY A 27 -0.07 -11.72 1.73
N LEU A 28 0.54 -12.86 1.35
CA LEU A 28 1.95 -13.12 1.60
C LEU A 28 2.87 -12.17 0.82
N MET A 29 2.54 -11.87 -0.43
CA MET A 29 3.28 -10.91 -1.25
C MET A 29 3.18 -9.49 -0.67
N GLY A 30 2.04 -9.12 -0.09
CA GLY A 30 1.86 -7.84 0.60
C GLY A 30 2.80 -7.67 1.80
N ASP A 31 2.88 -8.68 2.66
CA ASP A 31 3.77 -8.66 3.84
C ASP A 31 5.25 -8.67 3.44
N VAL A 32 5.61 -9.49 2.44
CA VAL A 32 6.97 -9.53 1.88
C VAL A 32 7.35 -8.20 1.22
N ALA A 33 6.45 -7.62 0.42
CA ALA A 33 6.68 -6.31 -0.21
C ALA A 33 6.87 -5.20 0.82
N LYS A 34 6.13 -5.24 1.94
CA LYS A 34 6.27 -4.28 3.03
C LYS A 34 7.63 -4.41 3.72
N GLY A 35 8.08 -5.64 3.99
CA GLY A 35 9.41 -5.92 4.54
C GLY A 35 10.54 -5.42 3.63
N ILE A 36 10.48 -5.76 2.34
CA ILE A 36 11.49 -5.34 1.35
C ILE A 36 11.47 -3.81 1.15
N LYS A 37 10.29 -3.16 1.17
CA LYS A 37 10.18 -1.70 1.05
C LYS A 37 10.77 -0.97 2.25
N SER A 38 10.55 -1.46 3.46
CA SER A 38 11.18 -0.91 4.67
C SER A 38 12.69 -1.13 4.69
N PHE A 39 13.16 -2.29 4.22
CA PHE A 39 14.58 -2.58 4.07
C PHE A 39 15.24 -1.64 3.06
N LYS A 40 14.63 -1.46 1.89
CA LYS A 40 15.13 -0.52 0.88
C LYS A 40 15.11 0.92 1.38
N LYS A 41 14.03 1.34 2.04
CA LYS A 41 13.93 2.69 2.60
C LYS A 41 14.95 2.92 3.71
N GLY A 42 15.23 1.95 4.58
CA GLY A 42 16.28 2.06 5.59
C GLY A 42 17.68 2.13 4.98
N MET A 43 17.93 1.44 3.86
CA MET A 43 19.21 1.49 3.15
C MET A 43 19.40 2.78 2.33
N GLU A 44 18.32 3.34 1.77
CA GLU A 44 18.30 4.68 1.17
C GLU A 44 18.50 5.76 2.23
N ASP A 45 17.85 5.66 3.41
CA ASP A 45 18.02 6.63 4.52
C ASP A 45 19.50 6.72 4.97
N ASP A 46 20.19 5.58 5.09
CA ASP A 46 21.63 5.51 5.42
C ASP A 46 22.53 6.10 4.30
N SER A 47 22.02 6.16 3.06
CA SER A 47 22.69 6.77 1.90
C SER A 47 22.31 8.23 1.65
N ASP A 48 21.18 8.70 2.20
CA ASP A 48 20.55 10.00 1.93
C ASP A 48 20.58 10.97 3.14
N ASP A 49 21.36 10.66 4.19
CA ASP A 49 21.55 11.47 5.43
C ASP A 49 22.16 12.89 5.20
N ILE A 50 22.11 13.43 3.98
CA ILE A 50 22.47 14.81 3.64
C ILE A 50 21.26 15.63 3.14
N THR A 51 20.05 15.10 2.99
CA THR A 51 18.88 15.95 2.65
C THR A 51 17.64 15.64 3.49
N PRO A 52 17.15 16.61 4.32
CA PRO A 52 15.90 16.41 5.05
C PRO A 52 14.73 16.38 4.06
N ALA A 53 14.21 15.17 3.80
CA ALA A 53 13.04 14.98 2.97
C ALA A 53 11.82 15.60 3.67
N ARG A 54 11.34 16.70 3.08
CA ARG A 54 10.17 17.47 3.48
C ARG A 54 8.94 16.57 3.71
N PRO A 55 8.08 16.87 4.70
CA PRO A 55 6.79 16.22 4.85
C PRO A 55 5.89 16.63 3.68
N ALA A 56 5.78 15.75 2.68
CA ALA A 56 4.76 15.87 1.66
C ALA A 56 3.40 15.59 2.33
N ALA A 57 2.60 16.64 2.42
CA ALA A 57 1.23 16.67 2.87
C ALA A 57 0.39 15.49 2.35
N LYS A 58 -0.29 14.80 3.26
CA LYS A 58 -1.64 14.26 3.01
C LYS A 58 -2.44 14.13 4.30
N ILE A 59 -2.79 15.29 4.87
CA ILE A 59 -3.99 15.43 5.71
C ILE A 59 -5.11 15.88 4.74
N GLU A 60 -5.58 14.97 3.89
CA GLU A 60 -6.69 15.23 2.98
C GLU A 60 -7.37 13.88 2.71
N GLY A 61 -8.34 13.53 3.56
CA GLY A 61 -8.99 12.22 3.48
C GLY A 61 -9.80 11.77 4.70
N GLN A 62 -9.88 12.55 5.79
CA GLN A 62 -10.78 12.25 6.90
C GLN A 62 -11.75 13.40 7.14
N ARG A 63 -12.66 13.61 6.18
CA ARG A 63 -13.94 14.28 6.45
C ARG A 63 -15.04 13.70 5.59
N ALA A 64 -15.69 12.68 6.13
CA ALA A 64 -17.08 12.33 5.90
C ALA A 64 -17.48 11.36 7.02
N PRO A 65 -18.74 11.30 7.50
CA PRO A 65 -19.88 12.22 7.38
C PRO A 65 -20.52 12.51 8.76
N GLU A 66 -20.78 13.77 9.12
CA GLU A 66 -21.63 14.06 10.29
C GLU A 66 -22.91 14.80 9.86
N PRO A 67 -24.06 14.11 9.87
CA PRO A 67 -25.36 14.70 9.58
C PRO A 67 -25.91 15.35 10.85
N SER A 68 -25.55 16.60 11.11
CA SER A 68 -26.20 17.41 12.15
C SER A 68 -27.34 18.23 11.53
N VAL A 69 -28.50 17.57 11.50
CA VAL A 69 -29.88 17.99 11.81
C VAL A 69 -30.05 19.47 12.28
N PRO A 70 -31.17 20.13 11.90
CA PRO A 70 -31.27 21.49 11.44
C PRO A 70 -31.33 22.54 12.55
N LYS A 71 -30.88 23.76 12.22
CA LYS A 71 -31.00 24.94 13.09
C LYS A 71 -32.43 25.48 13.02
N THR A 72 -33.27 24.99 13.93
CA THR A 72 -34.51 25.64 14.37
C THR A 72 -34.19 26.48 15.62
N GLU A 73 -34.76 27.69 15.69
CA GLU A 73 -34.85 28.59 16.87
C GLU A 73 -33.53 29.28 17.30
N GLU A 74 -33.43 30.54 17.75
CA GLU A 74 -34.34 31.67 18.00
C GLU A 74 -33.39 32.80 18.47
N GLN A 75 -33.37 34.01 17.87
CA GLN A 75 -32.99 35.23 18.60
C GLN A 75 -33.30 36.52 17.82
N LYS A 76 -34.49 37.06 18.11
CA LYS A 76 -34.67 38.44 18.56
C LYS A 76 -34.14 39.56 17.64
N GLN A 77 -34.92 39.85 16.60
CA GLN A 77 -34.91 41.14 15.93
C GLN A 77 -35.63 42.14 16.86
N VAL A 78 -34.86 43.09 17.41
CA VAL A 78 -35.32 44.31 18.08
C VAL A 78 -34.99 45.50 17.19
#